data_AF-A0A5B6X691-F1
#
_entry.id   AF-A0A5B6X691-F1
#
_cell.length_a   1.000
_cell.length_b   1.000
_cell.length_c   1.000
_cell.angle_alpha   90.00
_cell.angle_beta   90.00
_cell.angle_gamma   90.00
#
_symmetry.space_group_name_H-M   'P 1'
#
loop_
_entity.id
_entity.type
_entity.pdbx_description
1 polymer ?
#
loop_
_entity_poly.entity_id
_entity_poly.type
_entity_poly.pdbx_seq_one_letter_code
_entity_poly.pdbx_strand_id
1 'polypeptide(L)'
;MKASRRSAVKPVIVLKPSKRVPLVEDTTGKASDALPLPLYLTNAVFFTLFFSVVYFLLSRWREKIRASIPLHAVTFPEIVAIFAFVASLIYLLGFFGIDFVQSLIVRPSGDVWSGEDYEEGNEVLLREEDARTVPCGQALDCSVPSLPHMARNVTAQRLFDEKPVRVTTEEDARKVSCGQAVDCSLRSLPPRPPIVISQKLFHEKTVIVTTEEDEEIIKSVVAGTLPSYSLESKLGDCKRAAAIRREALQRLTGRSLSGLPLDGFDYESILGQCCEMPVGYVQIPVGIAGPLLLNGREYSVPMATTEGCLVASTNRGCKAIHLSGGATSILLKDGMTRAPVVRFSTAKRAAELKFYLEDPENLDTLAVVFNRSSRFGRLQSIKCAIAGKNLYLRFTCSTGDAMGMNMVSKGVQNILDFLQTDFPDMDVIGISGNFCSDKKAAAVNWIEGRGKSVVCEAIIEGDVVRKVLKTSVESLVELNMLKNLTGSAMAGALGGFNAHASNIVTAIYIATGQDPAQNVESSHCITMMEAVNDGKDLHISVTMPSIEVGTVGGGTQLASQSACLNLLGVKGASKDVAGANSRMLATIVTGAVLAGELSLMSALAAGQLVKSHMKYNRSSKDMSNLSS
;
A
#
# COMPACT_ATOMS: atom_id res chain seq x y z
N MET A 1 29.29 -65.73 17.60
CA MET A 1 30.57 -65.15 18.09
C MET A 1 30.44 -63.63 18.16
N LYS A 2 31.33 -62.93 18.90
CA LYS A 2 31.24 -61.48 19.12
C LYS A 2 31.59 -60.68 17.86
N ALA A 3 30.73 -59.75 17.44
CA ALA A 3 31.06 -58.75 16.41
C ALA A 3 31.84 -57.59 17.04
N SER A 4 33.00 -57.24 16.46
CA SER A 4 33.86 -56.15 16.96
C SER A 4 33.64 -54.87 16.17
N ARG A 5 33.32 -53.76 16.85
CA ARG A 5 33.32 -52.41 16.25
C ARG A 5 34.77 -51.93 16.09
N ARG A 6 35.16 -51.55 14.87
CA ARG A 6 36.39 -50.75 14.63
C ARG A 6 36.00 -49.32 14.29
N SER A 7 36.55 -48.36 15.04
CA SER A 7 36.52 -46.94 14.69
C SER A 7 37.66 -46.63 13.71
N ALA A 8 37.45 -45.68 12.81
CA ALA A 8 38.43 -45.23 11.83
C ALA A 8 38.83 -43.77 12.09
N VAL A 9 39.92 -43.56 12.81
CA VAL A 9 40.51 -42.24 13.05
C VAL A 9 41.45 -41.91 11.88
N LYS A 10 41.28 -40.74 11.24
CA LYS A 10 42.23 -40.21 10.26
C LYS A 10 43.37 -39.46 10.99
N PRO A 11 44.65 -39.60 10.56
CA PRO A 11 45.76 -38.89 11.17
C PRO A 11 45.78 -37.41 10.75
N VAL A 12 46.21 -36.55 11.68
CA VAL A 12 46.51 -35.13 11.41
C VAL A 12 47.94 -35.02 10.88
N ILE A 13 48.13 -34.32 9.76
CA ILE A 13 49.46 -34.05 9.17
C ILE A 13 49.90 -32.65 9.60
N VAL A 14 51.05 -32.57 10.29
CA VAL A 14 51.67 -31.30 10.69
C VAL A 14 52.59 -30.81 9.58
N LEU A 15 52.26 -29.68 8.96
CA LEU A 15 53.11 -29.02 7.97
C LEU A 15 54.08 -28.03 8.64
N LYS A 16 55.36 -28.12 8.27
CA LYS A 16 56.40 -27.14 8.67
C LYS A 16 56.27 -25.85 7.83
N PRO A 17 56.66 -24.68 8.36
CA PRO A 17 56.63 -23.43 7.61
C PRO A 17 57.63 -23.48 6.43
N SER A 18 57.13 -23.29 5.21
CA SER A 18 57.96 -23.09 4.02
C SER A 18 58.28 -21.60 3.83
N LYS A 19 59.36 -21.32 3.10
CA LYS A 19 59.81 -19.94 2.84
C LYS A 19 58.85 -19.21 1.91
N ARG A 20 58.69 -17.89 2.09
CA ARG A 20 57.94 -17.03 1.16
C ARG A 20 58.59 -17.10 -0.23
N VAL A 21 57.82 -17.51 -1.22
CA VAL A 21 58.05 -17.24 -2.65
C VAL A 21 57.10 -16.09 -3.02
N PRO A 22 57.51 -15.08 -3.79
CA PRO A 22 56.59 -14.04 -4.24
C PRO A 22 55.55 -14.65 -5.18
N LEU A 23 54.26 -14.42 -4.90
CA LEU A 23 53.23 -14.59 -5.91
C LEU A 23 53.28 -13.38 -6.85
N VAL A 24 53.23 -13.64 -8.15
CA VAL A 24 53.01 -12.62 -9.17
C VAL A 24 51.55 -12.17 -9.05
N GLU A 25 51.31 -10.86 -9.00
CA GLU A 25 49.96 -10.33 -9.11
C GLU A 25 49.47 -10.45 -10.55
N ASP A 26 48.34 -11.15 -10.77
CA ASP A 26 47.61 -11.07 -12.03
C ASP A 26 47.02 -9.65 -12.14
N THR A 27 47.68 -8.79 -12.92
CA THR A 27 47.25 -7.42 -13.18
C THR A 27 46.05 -7.40 -14.13
N THR A 28 44.86 -7.70 -13.60
CA THR A 28 43.59 -7.35 -14.26
C THR A 28 43.48 -5.82 -14.33
N GLY A 29 44.00 -5.25 -15.41
CA GLY A 29 44.13 -3.80 -15.61
C GLY A 29 42.80 -3.09 -15.38
N LYS A 30 42.82 -2.08 -14.51
CA LYS A 30 41.62 -1.29 -14.20
C LYS A 30 41.50 -0.18 -15.22
N ALA A 31 40.27 0.21 -15.55
CA ALA A 31 40.03 1.32 -16.49
C ALA A 31 40.62 2.67 -16.02
N SER A 32 40.99 2.79 -14.74
CA SER A 32 41.76 3.89 -14.17
C SER A 32 43.09 4.16 -14.88
N ASP A 33 43.72 3.11 -15.42
CA ASP A 33 45.11 3.16 -15.87
C ASP A 33 45.27 3.90 -17.22
N ALA A 34 44.16 4.33 -17.81
CA ALA A 34 44.09 5.14 -19.03
C ALA A 34 44.17 6.66 -18.80
N LEU A 35 44.16 7.15 -17.56
CA LEU A 35 44.09 8.59 -17.24
C LEU A 35 45.16 9.01 -16.21
N PRO A 36 46.01 10.03 -16.48
CA PRO A 36 47.15 10.39 -15.63
C PRO A 36 46.77 11.25 -14.40
N LEU A 37 45.52 11.21 -13.93
CA LEU A 37 45.01 12.05 -12.85
C LEU A 37 44.09 11.26 -11.90
N PRO A 38 44.09 11.57 -10.59
CA PRO A 38 43.20 10.94 -9.61
C PRO A 38 41.73 11.01 -10.01
N LEU A 39 41.03 9.88 -9.97
CA LEU A 39 39.71 9.72 -10.58
C LEU A 39 38.65 10.68 -10.00
N TYR A 40 38.74 11.05 -8.72
CA TYR A 40 37.87 12.07 -8.11
C TYR A 40 38.05 13.46 -8.73
N LEU A 41 39.28 13.84 -9.09
CA LEU A 41 39.62 15.13 -9.70
C LEU A 41 39.13 15.16 -11.15
N THR A 42 39.35 14.07 -11.89
CA THR A 42 38.85 13.91 -13.26
C THR A 42 37.33 13.95 -13.31
N ASN A 43 36.64 13.29 -12.36
CA ASN A 43 35.19 13.37 -12.19
C ASN A 43 34.72 14.81 -11.90
N ALA A 44 35.36 15.53 -10.98
CA ALA A 44 35.03 16.91 -10.67
C ALA A 44 35.19 17.84 -11.90
N VAL A 45 36.24 17.65 -12.69
CA VAL A 45 36.47 18.40 -13.94
C VAL A 45 35.38 18.11 -14.98
N PHE A 46 35.07 16.84 -15.28
CA PHE A 46 34.03 16.54 -16.27
C PHE A 46 32.62 16.91 -15.82
N PHE A 47 32.30 16.81 -14.53
CA PHE A 47 31.01 17.25 -13.97
C PHE A 47 30.85 18.78 -14.06
N THR A 48 31.86 19.55 -13.63
CA THR A 48 31.81 21.02 -13.73
C THR A 48 31.81 21.50 -15.18
N LEU A 49 32.57 20.85 -16.08
CA LEU A 49 32.54 21.10 -17.52
C LEU A 49 31.13 20.87 -18.10
N PHE A 50 30.52 19.71 -17.81
CA PHE A 50 29.19 19.35 -18.30
C PHE A 50 28.14 20.42 -17.95
N PHE A 51 28.01 20.77 -16.66
CA PHE A 51 27.01 21.77 -16.24
C PHE A 51 27.30 23.18 -16.76
N SER A 52 28.57 23.58 -16.86
CA SER A 52 28.96 24.88 -17.42
C SER A 52 28.61 24.99 -18.91
N VAL A 53 28.85 23.91 -19.66
CA VAL A 53 28.56 23.81 -21.10
C VAL A 53 27.06 23.76 -21.36
N VAL A 54 26.30 22.97 -20.58
CA VAL A 54 24.83 22.93 -20.65
C VAL A 54 24.23 24.31 -20.37
N TYR A 55 24.71 25.01 -19.33
CA TYR A 55 24.28 26.36 -19.01
C TYR A 55 24.57 27.35 -20.16
N PHE A 56 25.77 27.29 -20.75
CA PHE A 56 26.13 28.13 -21.89
C PHE A 56 25.22 27.88 -23.10
N LEU A 57 25.00 26.63 -23.49
CA LEU A 57 24.15 26.26 -24.63
C LEU A 57 22.70 26.69 -24.41
N LEU A 58 22.12 26.43 -23.23
CA LEU A 58 20.76 26.86 -22.90
C LEU A 58 20.62 28.39 -22.91
N SER A 59 21.64 29.12 -22.44
CA SER A 59 21.65 30.58 -22.50
C SER A 59 21.69 31.11 -23.94
N ARG A 60 22.56 30.55 -24.80
CA ARG A 60 22.66 30.94 -26.22
C ARG A 60 21.42 30.57 -27.03
N TRP A 61 20.80 29.42 -26.77
CA TRP A 61 19.54 29.04 -27.42
C TRP A 61 18.39 29.96 -26.98
N ARG A 62 18.33 30.35 -25.69
CA ARG A 62 17.38 31.36 -25.18
C ARG A 62 17.56 32.73 -25.83
N GLU A 63 18.80 33.15 -26.10
CA GLU A 63 19.09 34.38 -26.86
C GLU A 63 18.64 34.25 -28.32
N LYS A 64 18.96 33.14 -29.01
CA LYS A 64 18.53 32.89 -30.39
C LYS A 64 17.01 32.88 -30.55
N ILE A 65 16.28 32.22 -29.63
CA ILE A 65 14.82 32.21 -29.60
C ILE A 65 14.25 33.64 -29.47
N ARG A 66 14.87 34.49 -28.64
CA ARG A 66 14.47 35.90 -28.49
C ARG A 66 14.79 36.78 -29.70
N ALA A 67 15.86 36.46 -30.43
CA ALA A 67 16.30 37.17 -31.62
C ALA A 67 15.73 36.59 -32.93
N SER A 68 14.83 35.58 -32.86
CA SER A 68 14.31 34.82 -34.00
C SER A 68 15.39 34.20 -34.91
N ILE A 69 16.58 33.93 -34.36
CA ILE A 69 17.69 33.31 -35.10
C ILE A 69 17.45 31.78 -35.15
N PRO A 70 17.50 31.14 -36.32
CA PRO A 70 17.28 29.70 -36.43
C PRO A 70 18.31 28.91 -35.60
N LEU A 71 17.84 27.99 -34.76
CA LEU A 71 18.69 27.24 -33.83
C LEU A 71 19.78 26.41 -34.53
N HIS A 72 19.54 25.97 -35.77
CA HIS A 72 20.50 25.23 -36.58
C HIS A 72 21.69 26.08 -37.09
N ALA A 73 21.64 27.42 -36.98
CA ALA A 73 22.76 28.30 -37.32
C ALA A 73 23.77 28.34 -36.17
N VAL A 74 24.53 27.25 -36.00
CA VAL A 74 25.47 27.07 -34.87
C VAL A 74 26.74 27.91 -35.07
N THR A 75 27.07 28.76 -34.09
CA THR A 75 28.30 29.58 -34.09
C THR A 75 29.50 28.78 -33.59
N PHE A 76 30.73 29.18 -33.93
CA PHE A 76 31.95 28.47 -33.52
C PHE A 76 32.04 28.17 -32.00
N PRO A 77 31.71 29.09 -31.08
CA PRO A 77 31.67 28.78 -29.64
C PRO A 77 30.61 27.74 -29.27
N GLU A 78 29.46 27.71 -29.95
CA GLU A 78 28.43 26.69 -29.73
C GLU A 78 28.85 25.33 -30.30
N ILE A 79 29.59 25.28 -31.42
CA ILE A 79 30.17 24.03 -31.95
C ILE A 79 31.15 23.43 -30.93
N VAL A 80 32.08 24.25 -30.42
CA VAL A 80 33.03 23.82 -29.37
C VAL A 80 32.30 23.35 -28.11
N ALA A 81 31.25 24.07 -27.69
CA ALA A 81 30.41 23.67 -26.57
C ALA A 81 29.67 22.34 -26.82
N ILE A 82 29.13 22.09 -28.01
CA ILE A 82 28.48 20.81 -28.36
C ILE A 82 29.49 19.65 -28.31
N PHE A 83 30.71 19.83 -28.82
CA PHE A 83 31.75 18.80 -28.69
C PHE A 83 32.15 18.55 -27.22
N ALA A 84 32.30 19.61 -26.41
CA ALA A 84 32.58 19.48 -24.98
C ALA A 84 31.43 18.81 -24.20
N PHE A 85 30.17 19.08 -24.58
CA PHE A 85 28.99 18.41 -24.03
C PHE A 85 29.00 16.92 -24.35
N VAL A 86 29.21 16.53 -25.61
CA VAL A 86 29.25 15.11 -26.02
C VAL A 86 30.42 14.38 -25.34
N ALA A 87 31.61 14.99 -25.27
CA ALA A 87 32.77 14.38 -24.60
C ALA A 87 32.54 14.17 -23.10
N SER A 88 32.01 15.19 -22.39
CA SER A 88 31.71 15.08 -20.95
C SER A 88 30.54 14.14 -20.67
N LEU A 89 29.52 14.09 -21.53
CA LEU A 89 28.41 13.14 -21.42
C LEU A 89 28.87 11.68 -21.63
N ILE A 90 29.74 11.43 -22.61
CA ILE A 90 30.33 10.09 -22.83
C ILE A 90 31.20 9.68 -21.62
N TYR A 91 31.98 10.59 -21.04
CA TYR A 91 32.74 10.31 -19.83
C TYR A 91 31.84 9.98 -18.63
N LEU A 92 30.78 10.76 -18.39
CA LEU A 92 29.85 10.55 -17.28
C LEU A 92 29.01 9.27 -17.45
N LEU A 93 28.63 8.90 -18.67
CA LEU A 93 27.94 7.62 -18.91
C LEU A 93 28.89 6.42 -18.86
N GLY A 94 30.10 6.56 -19.39
CA GLY A 94 31.05 5.44 -19.55
C GLY A 94 31.92 5.13 -18.33
N PHE A 95 32.38 6.15 -17.58
CA PHE A 95 33.24 5.97 -16.40
C PHE A 95 32.48 6.16 -15.10
N PHE A 96 31.81 7.31 -14.92
CA PHE A 96 31.08 7.61 -13.70
C PHE A 96 29.91 6.62 -13.47
N GLY A 97 29.29 6.15 -14.55
CA GLY A 97 28.29 5.08 -14.52
C GLY A 97 28.82 3.73 -14.00
N ILE A 98 30.08 3.37 -14.27
CA ILE A 98 30.66 2.11 -13.81
C ILE A 98 30.95 2.17 -12.31
N ASP A 99 31.55 3.25 -11.80
CA ASP A 99 31.78 3.41 -10.35
C ASP A 99 30.47 3.55 -9.56
N PHE A 100 29.45 4.20 -10.13
CA PHE A 100 28.12 4.28 -9.51
C PHE A 100 27.45 2.89 -9.43
N VAL A 101 27.53 2.08 -10.50
CA VAL A 101 27.01 0.71 -10.51
C VAL A 101 27.83 -0.21 -9.61
N GLN A 102 29.17 -0.09 -9.57
CA GLN A 102 30.00 -0.87 -8.66
C GLN A 102 29.79 -0.48 -7.19
N SER A 103 29.60 0.80 -6.85
CA SER A 103 29.31 1.21 -5.47
C SER A 103 27.90 0.84 -4.99
N LEU A 104 26.95 0.60 -5.92
CA LEU A 104 25.63 0.01 -5.63
C LEU A 104 25.64 -1.53 -5.54
N ILE A 105 26.54 -2.21 -6.23
CA ILE A 105 26.63 -3.69 -6.26
C ILE A 105 27.64 -4.23 -5.23
N VAL A 106 28.68 -3.47 -4.89
CA VAL A 106 29.83 -3.89 -4.06
C VAL A 106 29.92 -3.05 -2.78
N ARG A 107 28.79 -2.95 -2.07
CA ARG A 107 28.75 -2.53 -0.66
C ARG A 107 27.95 -3.55 0.18
N PRO A 108 28.63 -4.36 1.01
CA PRO A 108 28.01 -4.94 2.19
C PRO A 108 27.53 -3.82 3.14
N SER A 109 26.48 -4.08 3.91
CA SER A 109 25.99 -3.14 4.91
C SER A 109 26.99 -2.96 6.07
N GLY A 110 27.43 -1.73 6.33
CA GLY A 110 28.29 -1.38 7.46
C GLY A 110 28.69 0.09 7.45
N ASP A 111 28.36 0.79 8.53
CA ASP A 111 28.96 2.01 9.09
C ASP A 111 29.49 3.11 8.15
N VAL A 112 28.66 4.15 7.93
CA VAL A 112 29.14 5.54 7.80
C VAL A 112 28.17 6.50 8.51
N TRP A 113 28.44 6.79 9.78
CA TRP A 113 28.08 8.04 10.46
C TRP A 113 29.17 8.34 11.50
N SER A 114 30.17 9.13 11.14
CA SER A 114 31.22 9.60 12.05
C SER A 114 31.74 10.95 11.57
N GLY A 115 31.88 11.90 12.51
CA GLY A 115 32.00 13.33 12.23
C GLY A 115 30.84 14.07 12.89
N GLU A 116 31.00 14.72 14.04
CA GLU A 116 32.23 14.92 14.84
C GLU A 116 31.90 14.81 16.34
N ASP A 117 32.81 14.27 17.15
CA ASP A 117 33.18 14.70 18.52
C ASP A 117 33.94 13.59 19.30
N TYR A 118 34.57 13.99 20.42
CA TYR A 118 35.55 13.20 21.19
C TYR A 118 34.93 12.58 22.46
N GLU A 119 35.32 11.35 22.82
CA GLU A 119 36.09 11.05 24.06
C GLU A 119 36.44 9.54 24.18
N GLU A 120 37.07 9.15 25.30
CA GLU A 120 37.77 7.87 25.52
C GLU A 120 36.86 6.69 25.94
N GLY A 121 37.35 5.44 25.83
CA GLY A 121 36.95 4.38 26.79
C GLY A 121 36.84 2.93 26.32
N ASN A 122 37.90 2.14 26.57
CA ASN A 122 37.92 0.68 26.78
C ASN A 122 37.59 -0.33 25.65
N GLU A 123 38.39 -1.38 25.63
CA GLU A 123 38.23 -2.61 24.83
C GLU A 123 37.22 -3.58 25.47
N VAL A 124 36.43 -4.29 24.65
CA VAL A 124 35.86 -5.61 25.00
C VAL A 124 35.86 -6.51 23.76
N LEU A 125 36.26 -7.78 23.91
CA LEU A 125 36.21 -8.78 22.84
C LEU A 125 34.77 -9.06 22.38
N LEU A 126 34.60 -9.21 21.07
CA LEU A 126 33.47 -9.95 20.47
C LEU A 126 33.98 -11.21 19.77
N ARG A 127 33.22 -12.31 19.91
CA ARG A 127 33.44 -13.57 19.19
C ARG A 127 32.53 -13.64 17.96
N GLU A 128 33.04 -14.26 16.89
CA GLU A 128 32.19 -14.87 15.87
C GLU A 128 31.57 -16.17 16.43
N GLU A 129 30.25 -16.37 16.31
CA GLU A 129 29.65 -17.72 16.18
C GLU A 129 28.41 -17.67 15.26
N ASP A 130 28.44 -18.54 14.23
CA ASP A 130 27.35 -19.10 13.42
C ASP A 130 26.12 -18.25 12.99
N ALA A 131 26.04 -18.00 11.69
CA ALA A 131 24.77 -17.84 10.99
C ALA A 131 24.02 -19.18 10.89
N ARG A 132 22.71 -19.21 11.19
CA ARG A 132 21.82 -20.33 10.86
C ARG A 132 20.50 -19.84 10.27
N THR A 133 20.24 -20.24 9.03
CA THR A 133 18.97 -20.06 8.34
C THR A 133 17.94 -21.08 8.81
N VAL A 134 16.74 -20.61 9.17
CA VAL A 134 15.56 -21.45 9.45
C VAL A 134 14.35 -20.85 8.74
N PRO A 135 13.48 -21.63 8.07
CA PRO A 135 12.37 -21.08 7.31
C PRO A 135 11.25 -20.47 8.18
N CYS A 136 10.55 -19.49 7.64
CA CYS A 136 9.25 -19.08 8.15
C CYS A 136 8.20 -20.18 7.83
N GLY A 137 7.46 -20.63 8.85
CA GLY A 137 6.28 -21.48 8.67
C GLY A 137 6.34 -22.84 9.36
N GLN A 138 6.01 -22.87 10.65
CA GLN A 138 5.38 -24.05 11.28
C GLN A 138 4.13 -23.59 12.03
N ALA A 139 3.02 -24.28 11.80
CA ALA A 139 1.81 -24.12 12.61
C ALA A 139 2.01 -24.80 13.96
N LEU A 140 1.48 -24.21 15.03
CA LEU A 140 1.37 -24.90 16.32
C LEU A 140 0.06 -25.69 16.34
N ASP A 141 0.15 -26.99 16.61
CA ASP A 141 -1.02 -27.85 16.80
C ASP A 141 -1.73 -27.51 18.12
N CYS A 142 -2.86 -26.78 18.02
CA CYS A 142 -3.74 -26.51 19.16
C CYS A 142 -4.78 -27.63 19.31
N SER A 143 -4.64 -28.45 20.34
CA SER A 143 -5.65 -29.44 20.74
C SER A 143 -6.90 -28.75 21.33
N VAL A 144 -8.07 -29.25 20.96
CA VAL A 144 -9.37 -28.61 21.27
C VAL A 144 -9.83 -28.91 22.70
N PRO A 145 -10.13 -27.90 23.54
CA PRO A 145 -10.80 -28.10 24.82
C PRO A 145 -12.28 -28.48 24.63
N SER A 146 -12.76 -29.47 25.39
CA SER A 146 -14.15 -29.94 25.35
C SER A 146 -15.13 -28.96 26.03
N LEU A 147 -16.23 -28.64 25.35
CA LEU A 147 -17.36 -27.88 25.92
C LEU A 147 -18.07 -28.67 27.04
N PRO A 148 -18.37 -28.06 28.20
CA PRO A 148 -19.31 -28.62 29.17
C PRO A 148 -20.75 -28.42 28.70
N HIS A 149 -21.60 -29.44 28.87
CA HIS A 149 -23.04 -29.31 28.64
C HIS A 149 -23.71 -28.40 29.67
N MET A 150 -24.65 -27.57 29.23
CA MET A 150 -25.69 -27.01 30.11
C MET A 150 -27.07 -27.26 29.49
N ALA A 151 -27.96 -27.86 30.27
CA ALA A 151 -29.29 -28.26 29.82
C ALA A 151 -30.31 -27.13 29.99
N ARG A 152 -31.30 -27.08 29.08
CA ARG A 152 -32.51 -26.26 29.23
C ARG A 152 -33.36 -26.78 30.39
N ASN A 153 -33.94 -25.87 31.16
CA ASN A 153 -35.26 -26.06 31.75
C ASN A 153 -35.98 -24.70 31.88
N VAL A 154 -37.32 -24.72 31.87
CA VAL A 154 -38.16 -23.51 31.80
C VAL A 154 -39.39 -23.68 32.69
N THR A 155 -39.59 -22.73 33.61
CA THR A 155 -40.90 -22.41 34.21
C THR A 155 -40.92 -20.95 34.68
N ALA A 156 -42.10 -20.35 34.88
CA ALA A 156 -42.23 -18.91 35.07
C ALA A 156 -43.41 -18.49 35.97
N GLN A 157 -43.24 -17.38 36.69
CA GLN A 157 -44.27 -16.45 37.21
C GLN A 157 -43.53 -15.18 37.72
N ARG A 158 -43.76 -13.99 37.18
CA ARG A 158 -44.84 -13.01 37.47
C ARG A 158 -44.77 -12.37 38.87
N LEU A 159 -44.50 -11.07 38.91
CA LEU A 159 -45.45 -10.07 39.46
C LEU A 159 -45.26 -8.70 38.76
N PHE A 160 -46.08 -7.70 39.11
CA PHE A 160 -46.23 -6.41 38.43
C PHE A 160 -45.60 -5.25 39.22
N ASP A 161 -45.30 -4.12 38.55
CA ASP A 161 -46.10 -2.89 38.74
C ASP A 161 -46.00 -1.91 37.54
N GLU A 162 -46.84 -0.87 37.51
CA GLU A 162 -46.96 0.17 36.46
C GLU A 162 -46.70 1.59 37.03
N LYS A 163 -46.95 2.78 36.44
CA LYS A 163 -47.45 3.39 35.16
C LYS A 163 -47.03 4.90 35.21
N PRO A 164 -47.35 5.82 34.26
CA PRO A 164 -47.80 5.71 32.85
C PRO A 164 -46.93 6.56 31.87
N VAL A 165 -47.35 6.64 30.60
CA VAL A 165 -46.74 7.42 29.50
C VAL A 165 -47.38 8.81 29.34
N ARG A 166 -46.69 9.77 28.70
CA ARG A 166 -47.36 10.87 27.97
C ARG A 166 -46.69 11.15 26.61
N VAL A 167 -47.50 11.25 25.57
CA VAL A 167 -47.14 11.63 24.19
C VAL A 167 -48.14 12.69 23.71
N THR A 168 -47.69 13.65 22.90
CA THR A 168 -48.53 14.62 22.19
C THR A 168 -47.90 14.95 20.84
N THR A 169 -48.71 15.03 19.79
CA THR A 169 -48.29 15.26 18.41
C THR A 169 -49.12 16.34 17.73
N GLU A 170 -48.44 17.08 16.84
CA GLU A 170 -48.97 17.84 15.69
C GLU A 170 -49.78 19.15 15.89
N GLU A 171 -49.67 19.93 14.81
CA GLU A 171 -50.33 21.18 14.35
C GLU A 171 -51.11 22.09 15.33
N ASP A 172 -50.69 23.37 15.37
CA ASP A 172 -51.50 24.44 14.75
C ASP A 172 -50.65 25.69 14.37
N ALA A 173 -51.27 26.66 13.69
CA ALA A 173 -50.88 28.07 13.52
C ALA A 173 -49.62 28.43 12.68
N ARG A 174 -49.79 28.41 11.35
CA ARG A 174 -48.94 29.11 10.36
C ARG A 174 -48.97 30.65 10.55
N LYS A 175 -47.86 31.37 10.26
CA LYS A 175 -47.76 32.54 9.30
C LYS A 175 -46.57 33.51 9.52
N VAL A 176 -45.96 33.98 8.40
CA VAL A 176 -45.45 35.37 8.14
C VAL A 176 -44.21 35.82 8.98
N SER A 177 -43.20 36.59 8.51
CA SER A 177 -42.82 37.17 7.20
C SER A 177 -41.28 37.17 7.03
N CYS A 178 -40.79 37.54 5.84
CA CYS A 178 -39.41 37.97 5.62
C CYS A 178 -39.18 39.45 5.99
N GLY A 179 -38.01 39.75 6.58
CA GLY A 179 -37.25 40.99 6.35
C GLY A 179 -37.63 42.27 7.11
N GLN A 180 -36.77 42.70 8.03
CA GLN A 180 -36.07 44.00 7.96
C GLN A 180 -34.93 44.07 9.00
N ALA A 181 -34.01 45.03 8.83
CA ALA A 181 -32.85 45.21 9.70
C ALA A 181 -33.13 46.22 10.83
N VAL A 182 -32.49 46.01 11.99
CA VAL A 182 -32.43 46.99 13.09
C VAL A 182 -30.98 47.06 13.60
N ASP A 183 -30.47 48.28 13.78
CA ASP A 183 -29.14 48.58 14.33
C ASP A 183 -29.10 48.29 15.84
N CYS A 184 -27.98 47.76 16.33
CA CYS A 184 -27.71 47.53 17.75
C CYS A 184 -26.28 47.95 18.14
N SER A 185 -25.97 49.23 17.90
CA SER A 185 -24.87 49.93 18.54
C SER A 185 -24.94 49.85 20.07
N LEU A 186 -24.11 49.00 20.69
CA LEU A 186 -24.01 48.86 22.15
C LEU A 186 -22.54 48.78 22.61
N ARG A 187 -22.27 49.36 23.78
CA ARG A 187 -20.93 49.82 24.17
C ARG A 187 -19.99 48.69 24.60
N SER A 188 -18.72 48.83 24.27
CA SER A 188 -17.63 48.00 24.78
C SER A 188 -17.43 48.21 26.28
N LEU A 189 -17.38 47.11 27.03
CA LEU A 189 -16.85 47.08 28.40
C LEU A 189 -15.33 46.78 28.35
N PRO A 190 -14.54 47.32 29.28
CA PRO A 190 -13.09 47.09 29.29
C PRO A 190 -12.75 45.62 29.61
N PRO A 191 -11.65 45.08 29.05
CA PRO A 191 -11.22 43.72 29.35
C PRO A 191 -10.79 43.60 30.82
N ARG A 192 -11.18 42.49 31.47
CA ARG A 192 -10.61 42.12 32.78
C ARG A 192 -9.14 41.71 32.59
N PRO A 193 -8.24 42.04 33.54
CA PRO A 193 -6.86 41.57 33.49
C PRO A 193 -6.81 40.03 33.57
N PRO A 194 -5.87 39.36 32.90
CA PRO A 194 -5.74 37.91 32.94
C PRO A 194 -5.33 37.46 34.35
N ILE A 195 -6.11 36.54 34.92
CA ILE A 195 -5.70 35.82 36.13
C ILE A 195 -4.60 34.85 35.70
N VAL A 196 -3.35 35.13 36.12
CA VAL A 196 -2.22 34.23 35.89
C VAL A 196 -2.35 33.03 36.83
N ILE A 197 -3.19 32.07 36.46
CA ILE A 197 -3.12 30.73 37.00
C ILE A 197 -1.83 30.13 36.46
N SER A 198 -0.84 29.95 37.33
CA SER A 198 0.35 29.16 37.01
C SER A 198 -0.06 27.68 36.91
N GLN A 199 -0.58 27.31 35.73
CA GLN A 199 -0.62 25.92 35.34
C GLN A 199 0.83 25.45 35.20
N LYS A 200 1.36 24.88 36.29
CA LYS A 200 2.44 23.91 36.17
C LYS A 200 1.98 22.90 35.13
N LEU A 201 2.67 22.87 33.99
CA LEU A 201 2.45 21.85 32.97
C LEU A 201 2.87 20.53 33.61
N PHE A 202 1.92 19.82 34.19
CA PHE A 202 2.15 18.47 34.65
C PHE A 202 2.49 17.66 33.40
N HIS A 203 3.78 17.36 33.25
CA HIS A 203 4.21 16.17 32.54
C HIS A 203 3.65 14.98 33.34
N GLU A 204 2.37 14.69 33.10
CA GLU A 204 1.70 13.49 33.56
C GLU A 204 2.35 12.34 32.79
N LYS A 205 3.50 11.89 33.32
CA LYS A 205 3.98 10.55 33.05
C LYS A 205 2.80 9.65 33.40
N THR A 206 2.17 9.08 32.38
CA THR A 206 1.23 7.98 32.54
C THR A 206 2.04 6.81 33.09
N VAL A 207 2.19 6.78 34.42
CA VAL A 207 2.83 5.68 35.12
C VAL A 207 1.87 4.50 34.96
N ILE A 208 2.12 3.73 33.90
CA ILE A 208 1.68 2.34 33.85
C ILE A 208 2.20 1.74 35.15
N VAL A 209 1.30 1.34 36.04
CA VAL A 209 1.67 0.71 37.31
C VAL A 209 2.10 -0.71 36.98
N THR A 210 3.33 -0.82 36.47
CA THR A 210 4.06 -2.06 36.30
C THR A 210 4.17 -2.71 37.68
N THR A 211 3.63 -3.91 37.80
CA THR A 211 3.89 -4.77 38.96
C THR A 211 5.39 -5.07 39.05
N GLU A 212 5.86 -5.54 40.21
CA GLU A 212 7.26 -5.96 40.37
C GLU A 212 7.62 -7.06 39.34
N GLU A 213 6.66 -7.94 39.03
CA GLU A 213 6.73 -8.94 37.96
C GLU A 213 6.90 -8.29 36.57
N ASP A 214 6.06 -7.31 36.21
CA ASP A 214 6.19 -6.58 34.93
C ASP A 214 7.57 -5.91 34.80
N GLU A 215 8.07 -5.32 35.88
CA GLU A 215 9.37 -4.64 35.93
C GLU A 215 10.56 -5.62 35.77
N GLU A 216 10.48 -6.84 36.31
CA GLU A 216 11.45 -7.92 36.05
C GLU A 216 11.37 -8.43 34.60
N ILE A 217 10.16 -8.57 34.05
CA ILE A 217 9.94 -8.96 32.65
C ILE A 217 10.50 -7.89 31.71
N ILE A 218 10.24 -6.60 31.97
CA ILE A 218 10.78 -5.46 31.21
C ILE A 218 12.31 -5.47 31.26
N LYS A 219 12.93 -5.62 32.45
CA LYS A 219 14.39 -5.76 32.58
C LYS A 219 14.93 -6.93 31.75
N SER A 220 14.23 -8.06 31.73
CA SER A 220 14.62 -9.25 30.97
C SER A 220 14.52 -9.04 29.45
N VAL A 221 13.53 -8.27 28.97
CA VAL A 221 13.43 -7.88 27.56
C VAL A 221 14.51 -6.88 27.19
N VAL A 222 14.78 -5.87 28.03
CA VAL A 222 15.85 -4.87 27.83
C VAL A 222 17.23 -5.52 27.82
N ALA A 223 17.47 -6.53 28.67
CA ALA A 223 18.71 -7.29 28.71
C ALA A 223 18.83 -8.36 27.61
N GLY A 224 17.83 -8.51 26.74
CA GLY A 224 17.79 -9.51 25.66
C GLY A 224 17.63 -10.96 26.12
N THR A 225 17.53 -11.24 27.42
CA THR A 225 17.34 -12.60 27.97
C THR A 225 15.92 -13.14 27.72
N LEU A 226 14.95 -12.24 27.50
CA LEU A 226 13.58 -12.57 27.13
C LEU A 226 13.22 -12.02 25.74
N PRO A 227 13.10 -12.87 24.70
CA PRO A 227 12.74 -12.42 23.35
C PRO A 227 11.34 -11.80 23.30
N SER A 228 11.25 -10.54 22.87
CA SER A 228 10.02 -9.74 22.91
C SER A 228 8.85 -10.34 22.13
N TYR A 229 9.10 -11.08 21.03
CA TYR A 229 8.06 -11.76 20.26
C TYR A 229 7.38 -12.93 21.02
N SER A 230 7.91 -13.34 22.18
CA SER A 230 7.38 -14.46 22.98
C SER A 230 6.46 -14.03 24.13
N LEU A 231 6.23 -12.73 24.30
CA LEU A 231 5.49 -12.17 25.44
C LEU A 231 4.03 -12.63 25.47
N GLU A 232 3.30 -12.56 24.35
CA GLU A 232 1.90 -12.99 24.24
C GLU A 232 1.73 -14.46 24.66
N SER A 233 2.59 -15.35 24.16
CA SER A 233 2.57 -16.78 24.49
C SER A 233 3.01 -17.13 25.91
N LYS A 234 3.73 -16.24 26.60
CA LYS A 234 4.23 -16.46 27.97
C LYS A 234 3.33 -15.84 29.04
N LEU A 235 2.69 -14.72 28.72
CA LEU A 235 1.86 -13.96 29.66
C LEU A 235 0.37 -14.32 29.57
N GLY A 236 -0.09 -14.84 28.41
CA GLY A 236 -1.51 -15.18 28.19
C GLY A 236 -2.45 -13.98 28.05
N ASP A 237 -1.90 -12.76 28.05
CA ASP A 237 -2.60 -11.48 27.92
C ASP A 237 -1.86 -10.64 26.87
N CYS A 238 -2.51 -10.35 25.74
CA CYS A 238 -1.87 -9.68 24.61
C CYS A 238 -1.74 -8.18 24.85
N LYS A 239 -2.63 -7.60 25.66
CA LYS A 239 -2.55 -6.19 26.07
C LYS A 239 -1.38 -5.96 27.03
N ARG A 240 -1.20 -6.84 28.02
CA ARG A 240 -0.05 -6.84 28.95
C ARG A 240 1.27 -7.06 28.20
N ALA A 241 1.30 -7.98 27.23
CA ALA A 241 2.45 -8.18 26.35
C ALA A 241 2.80 -6.91 25.55
N ALA A 242 1.80 -6.24 24.97
CA ALA A 242 2.00 -4.96 24.26
C ALA A 242 2.48 -3.83 25.20
N ALA A 243 1.96 -3.77 26.43
CA ALA A 243 2.37 -2.80 27.46
C ALA A 243 3.85 -2.96 27.85
N ILE A 244 4.26 -4.20 28.19
CA ILE A 244 5.64 -4.55 28.54
C ILE A 244 6.58 -4.27 27.36
N ARG A 245 6.21 -4.68 26.14
CA ARG A 245 7.01 -4.43 24.94
C ARG A 245 7.23 -2.95 24.69
N ARG A 246 6.15 -2.16 24.78
CA ARG A 246 6.18 -0.70 24.64
C ARG A 246 7.16 -0.09 25.63
N GLU A 247 7.06 -0.44 26.92
CA GLU A 247 7.92 0.13 27.96
C GLU A 247 9.39 -0.31 27.82
N ALA A 248 9.65 -1.58 27.51
CA ALA A 248 11.00 -2.04 27.19
C ALA A 248 11.60 -1.30 25.99
N LEU A 249 10.81 -1.02 24.96
CA LEU A 249 11.23 -0.25 23.79
C LEU A 249 11.50 1.24 24.12
N GLN A 250 10.71 1.86 24.99
CA GLN A 250 11.00 3.21 25.49
C GLN A 250 12.34 3.28 26.22
N ARG A 251 12.64 2.27 27.07
CA ARG A 251 13.92 2.18 27.79
C ARG A 251 15.11 1.92 26.87
N LEU A 252 14.98 1.00 25.91
CA LEU A 252 16.04 0.67 24.94
C LEU A 252 16.39 1.83 24.01
N THR A 253 15.40 2.67 23.65
CA THR A 253 15.60 3.77 22.67
C THR A 253 15.83 5.13 23.31
N GLY A 254 15.49 5.30 24.59
CA GLY A 254 15.40 6.61 25.24
C GLY A 254 14.32 7.53 24.66
N ARG A 255 13.38 7.00 23.85
CA ARG A 255 12.31 7.77 23.18
C ARG A 255 10.94 7.41 23.75
N SER A 256 10.09 8.41 23.94
CA SER A 256 8.72 8.18 24.38
C SER A 256 7.82 7.74 23.23
N LEU A 257 6.87 6.85 23.53
CA LEU A 257 5.76 6.44 22.68
C LEU A 257 4.43 7.11 23.12
N SER A 258 4.51 8.19 23.92
CA SER A 258 3.34 9.01 24.25
C SER A 258 2.63 9.51 22.99
N GLY A 259 1.31 9.61 23.05
CA GLY A 259 0.47 9.92 21.88
C GLY A 259 0.12 8.71 21.00
N LEU A 260 0.83 7.57 21.08
CA LEU A 260 0.38 6.29 20.52
C LEU A 260 -0.53 5.59 21.56
N PRO A 261 -1.85 5.42 21.34
CA PRO A 261 -2.72 4.77 22.30
C PRO A 261 -2.38 3.29 22.54
N LEU A 262 -2.76 2.79 23.72
CA LEU A 262 -2.65 1.38 24.10
C LEU A 262 -4.04 0.81 24.46
N ASP A 263 -4.81 1.52 25.27
CA ASP A 263 -6.19 1.15 25.64
C ASP A 263 -7.19 1.33 24.50
N GLY A 264 -8.34 0.64 24.58
CA GLY A 264 -9.42 0.72 23.59
C GLY A 264 -9.21 -0.14 22.34
N PHE A 265 -8.25 -1.06 22.37
CA PHE A 265 -7.98 -2.01 21.28
C PHE A 265 -8.01 -3.47 21.80
N ASP A 266 -8.47 -4.37 20.94
CA ASP A 266 -8.58 -5.82 21.15
C ASP A 266 -7.31 -6.49 20.56
N TYR A 267 -6.33 -6.78 21.41
CA TYR A 267 -5.03 -7.32 20.98
C TYR A 267 -5.10 -8.80 20.64
N GLU A 268 -6.01 -9.52 21.30
CA GLU A 268 -6.36 -10.91 21.03
C GLU A 268 -6.87 -11.07 19.58
N SER A 269 -7.60 -10.08 19.03
CA SER A 269 -8.09 -10.09 17.65
C SER A 269 -7.02 -9.96 16.56
N ILE A 270 -5.80 -9.48 16.87
CA ILE A 270 -4.70 -9.37 15.90
C ILE A 270 -3.69 -10.52 15.99
N LEU A 271 -3.66 -11.25 17.11
CA LEU A 271 -2.67 -12.29 17.39
C LEU A 271 -2.69 -13.39 16.32
N GLY A 272 -1.55 -13.58 15.65
CA GLY A 272 -1.38 -14.59 14.60
C GLY A 272 -2.21 -14.36 13.33
N GLN A 273 -2.79 -13.16 13.14
CA GLN A 273 -3.67 -12.85 12.00
C GLN A 273 -3.38 -11.52 11.30
N CYS A 274 -3.04 -10.46 12.05
CA CYS A 274 -3.03 -9.10 11.52
C CYS A 274 -1.76 -8.28 11.81
N CYS A 275 -1.08 -8.51 12.94
CA CYS A 275 0.11 -7.76 13.33
C CYS A 275 0.90 -8.49 14.42
N GLU A 276 2.21 -8.65 14.21
CA GLU A 276 3.16 -9.16 15.19
C GLU A 276 3.77 -8.05 16.05
N MET A 277 4.16 -8.38 17.28
CA MET A 277 4.88 -7.47 18.21
C MET A 277 4.22 -6.08 18.46
N PRO A 278 2.90 -5.98 18.72
CA PRO A 278 2.23 -4.70 18.95
C PRO A 278 2.80 -3.91 20.15
N VAL A 279 2.75 -2.56 20.07
CA VAL A 279 3.13 -1.60 21.13
C VAL A 279 2.06 -0.51 21.38
N GLY A 280 0.92 -0.66 20.71
CA GLY A 280 -0.13 0.35 20.53
C GLY A 280 -0.68 0.30 19.10
N TYR A 281 -1.51 1.27 18.73
CA TYR A 281 -2.14 1.34 17.41
C TYR A 281 -2.30 2.79 16.92
N VAL A 282 -2.37 3.01 15.60
CA VAL A 282 -2.54 4.35 15.02
C VAL A 282 -4.02 4.65 14.77
N GLN A 283 -4.50 5.80 15.23
CA GLN A 283 -5.86 6.29 14.96
C GLN A 283 -5.89 7.09 13.66
N ILE A 284 -6.74 6.68 12.71
CA ILE A 284 -6.97 7.38 11.44
C ILE A 284 -8.42 7.91 11.42
N PRO A 285 -8.66 9.21 11.15
CA PRO A 285 -10.02 9.75 11.07
C PRO A 285 -10.85 9.10 9.96
N VAL A 286 -12.09 8.69 10.26
CA VAL A 286 -13.03 8.15 9.27
C VAL A 286 -14.13 9.17 8.99
N GLY A 287 -14.22 9.61 7.74
CA GLY A 287 -15.33 10.43 7.24
C GLY A 287 -16.28 9.61 6.35
N ILE A 288 -17.46 10.17 6.06
CA ILE A 288 -18.45 9.57 5.15
C ILE A 288 -18.62 10.46 3.92
N ALA A 289 -18.68 9.85 2.73
CA ALA A 289 -19.10 10.48 1.49
C ALA A 289 -20.36 9.78 0.94
N GLY A 290 -21.45 10.51 0.71
CA GLY A 290 -22.69 9.97 0.18
C GLY A 290 -23.92 10.88 0.31
N PRO A 291 -25.11 10.39 -0.10
CA PRO A 291 -25.33 9.08 -0.70
C PRO A 291 -24.71 8.97 -2.09
N LEU A 292 -23.98 7.89 -2.34
CA LEU A 292 -23.57 7.47 -3.68
C LEU A 292 -24.70 6.59 -4.24
N LEU A 293 -25.46 7.12 -5.20
CA LEU A 293 -26.49 6.36 -5.91
C LEU A 293 -25.85 5.54 -7.03
N LEU A 294 -25.86 4.22 -6.89
CA LEU A 294 -25.12 3.27 -7.72
C LEU A 294 -25.96 2.01 -7.95
N ASN A 295 -26.22 1.65 -9.22
CA ASN A 295 -27.09 0.52 -9.60
C ASN A 295 -28.47 0.54 -8.89
N GLY A 296 -29.07 1.74 -8.74
CA GLY A 296 -30.35 1.94 -8.08
C GLY A 296 -30.35 1.77 -6.55
N ARG A 297 -29.16 1.77 -5.90
CA ARG A 297 -29.01 1.70 -4.44
C ARG A 297 -28.13 2.83 -3.93
N GLU A 298 -28.39 3.30 -2.72
CA GLU A 298 -27.59 4.35 -2.08
C GLU A 298 -26.56 3.77 -1.10
N TYR A 299 -25.34 4.31 -1.14
CA TYR A 299 -24.24 3.92 -0.26
C TYR A 299 -23.64 5.13 0.46
N SER A 300 -23.47 5.01 1.77
CA SER A 300 -22.69 5.94 2.59
C SER A 300 -21.26 5.43 2.71
N VAL A 301 -20.36 5.95 1.88
CA VAL A 301 -19.00 5.40 1.71
C VAL A 301 -18.08 5.85 2.85
N PRO A 302 -17.54 4.93 3.67
CA PRO A 302 -16.58 5.26 4.72
C PRO A 302 -15.17 5.43 4.12
N MET A 303 -14.50 6.50 4.54
CA MET A 303 -13.18 6.92 4.04
C MET A 303 -12.27 7.27 5.21
N ALA A 304 -11.26 6.45 5.48
CA ALA A 304 -10.27 6.67 6.52
C ALA A 304 -9.07 7.43 5.95
N THR A 305 -8.87 8.69 6.34
CA THR A 305 -7.82 9.54 5.76
C THR A 305 -7.39 10.68 6.69
N THR A 306 -6.13 11.09 6.56
CA THR A 306 -5.60 12.35 7.10
C THR A 306 -5.53 13.47 6.06
N GLU A 307 -5.86 13.17 4.78
CA GLU A 307 -5.90 14.17 3.72
C GLU A 307 -7.16 15.04 3.81
N GLY A 308 -6.98 16.30 4.21
CA GLY A 308 -8.02 17.32 4.10
C GLY A 308 -8.52 17.50 2.66
N CYS A 309 -9.73 18.04 2.50
CA CYS A 309 -10.53 18.04 1.27
C CYS A 309 -11.01 16.67 0.74
N LEU A 310 -10.29 15.55 0.93
CA LEU A 310 -10.58 14.30 0.19
C LEU A 310 -12.04 13.81 0.32
N VAL A 311 -12.52 13.63 1.55
CA VAL A 311 -13.90 13.16 1.81
C VAL A 311 -14.93 14.17 1.29
N ALA A 312 -14.70 15.47 1.51
CA ALA A 312 -15.60 16.53 1.06
C ALA A 312 -15.68 16.67 -0.47
N SER A 313 -14.56 16.42 -1.17
CA SER A 313 -14.49 16.36 -2.64
C SER A 313 -15.25 15.15 -3.15
N THR A 314 -15.00 13.96 -2.59
CA THR A 314 -15.70 12.73 -2.97
C THR A 314 -17.22 12.89 -2.77
N ASN A 315 -17.64 13.48 -1.63
CA ASN A 315 -19.04 13.78 -1.33
C ASN A 315 -19.70 14.75 -2.33
N ARG A 316 -18.94 15.74 -2.84
CA ARG A 316 -19.40 16.64 -3.93
C ARG A 316 -19.61 15.86 -5.23
N GLY A 317 -18.75 14.89 -5.53
CA GLY A 317 -18.92 13.95 -6.63
C GLY A 317 -20.17 13.08 -6.50
N CYS A 318 -20.36 12.45 -5.34
CA CYS A 318 -21.56 11.65 -5.05
C CYS A 318 -22.83 12.47 -5.25
N LYS A 319 -22.84 13.74 -4.78
CA LYS A 319 -23.96 14.67 -5.00
C LYS A 319 -24.21 14.98 -6.48
N ALA A 320 -23.18 15.15 -7.30
CA ALA A 320 -23.35 15.41 -8.73
C ALA A 320 -23.92 14.18 -9.48
N ILE A 321 -23.43 12.98 -9.14
CA ILE A 321 -23.93 11.70 -9.66
C ILE A 321 -25.40 11.48 -9.25
N HIS A 322 -25.71 11.59 -7.95
CA HIS A 322 -27.06 11.39 -7.42
C HIS A 322 -28.08 12.38 -8.03
N LEU A 323 -27.72 13.66 -8.19
CA LEU A 323 -28.58 14.66 -8.82
C LEU A 323 -28.81 14.44 -10.33
N SER A 324 -28.02 13.57 -10.97
CA SER A 324 -28.15 13.24 -12.41
C SER A 324 -28.72 11.83 -12.63
N GLY A 325 -29.41 11.26 -11.63
CA GLY A 325 -30.04 9.93 -11.71
C GLY A 325 -29.19 8.75 -11.21
N GLY A 326 -27.93 8.99 -10.84
CA GLY A 326 -27.02 7.96 -10.30
C GLY A 326 -25.99 7.46 -11.31
N ALA A 327 -25.22 6.44 -10.88
CA ALA A 327 -24.22 5.77 -11.68
C ALA A 327 -24.59 4.29 -11.92
N THR A 328 -24.13 3.75 -13.04
CA THR A 328 -24.22 2.32 -13.39
C THR A 328 -22.82 1.71 -13.30
N SER A 329 -22.70 0.53 -12.71
CA SER A 329 -21.41 -0.18 -12.62
C SER A 329 -21.54 -1.67 -12.83
N ILE A 330 -20.64 -2.20 -13.67
CA ILE A 330 -20.65 -3.56 -14.18
C ILE A 330 -19.31 -4.22 -13.85
N LEU A 331 -19.38 -5.41 -13.25
CA LEU A 331 -18.22 -6.27 -13.03
C LEU A 331 -17.97 -7.10 -14.29
N LEU A 332 -16.74 -7.03 -14.81
CA LEU A 332 -16.31 -7.68 -16.04
C LEU A 332 -15.54 -8.99 -15.77
N LYS A 333 -14.84 -9.10 -14.63
CA LYS A 333 -14.05 -10.28 -14.26
C LYS A 333 -13.89 -10.39 -12.73
N ASP A 334 -13.85 -11.61 -12.20
CA ASP A 334 -13.61 -11.91 -10.77
C ASP A 334 -12.68 -13.13 -10.65
N GLY A 335 -11.38 -12.89 -10.44
CA GLY A 335 -10.33 -13.92 -10.37
C GLY A 335 -9.03 -13.38 -9.77
N MET A 336 -8.68 -13.84 -8.57
CA MET A 336 -7.39 -13.56 -7.92
C MET A 336 -6.28 -14.43 -8.52
N THR A 337 -5.04 -13.94 -8.48
CA THR A 337 -3.91 -14.57 -9.17
C THR A 337 -2.77 -14.98 -8.24
N ARG A 338 -2.10 -16.07 -8.60
CA ARG A 338 -0.77 -16.46 -8.08
C ARG A 338 0.07 -16.94 -9.25
N ALA A 339 1.37 -16.62 -9.24
CA ALA A 339 2.27 -17.02 -10.32
C ALA A 339 3.60 -17.54 -9.76
N PRO A 340 3.76 -18.86 -9.53
CA PRO A 340 5.06 -19.44 -9.25
C PRO A 340 6.00 -19.31 -10.45
N VAL A 341 7.28 -19.41 -10.15
CA VAL A 341 8.34 -19.58 -11.15
C VAL A 341 8.98 -20.95 -10.94
N VAL A 342 9.06 -21.71 -12.03
CA VAL A 342 9.70 -23.04 -12.08
C VAL A 342 10.79 -23.04 -13.15
N ARG A 343 11.70 -24.01 -13.07
CA ARG A 343 12.87 -24.12 -13.95
C ARG A 343 13.08 -25.56 -14.40
N PHE A 344 13.62 -25.70 -15.60
CA PHE A 344 14.04 -26.98 -16.16
C PHE A 344 15.50 -26.95 -16.63
N SER A 345 16.00 -28.10 -17.08
CA SER A 345 17.31 -28.23 -17.74
C SER A 345 17.39 -27.42 -19.05
N THR A 346 16.31 -27.38 -19.83
CA THR A 346 16.26 -26.78 -21.18
C THR A 346 14.98 -25.97 -21.42
N ALA A 347 15.03 -25.06 -22.40
CA ALA A 347 13.85 -24.31 -22.86
C ALA A 347 12.77 -25.22 -23.48
N LYS A 348 13.16 -26.30 -24.18
CA LYS A 348 12.21 -27.30 -24.72
C LYS A 348 11.36 -27.91 -23.60
N ARG A 349 12.00 -28.34 -22.52
CA ARG A 349 11.33 -28.99 -21.38
C ARG A 349 10.42 -28.03 -20.61
N ALA A 350 10.82 -26.76 -20.49
CA ALA A 350 9.92 -25.71 -20.00
C ALA A 350 8.72 -25.45 -20.94
N ALA A 351 8.91 -25.56 -22.26
CA ALA A 351 7.80 -25.46 -23.22
C ALA A 351 6.85 -26.66 -23.16
N GLU A 352 7.34 -27.88 -22.89
CA GLU A 352 6.50 -29.07 -22.67
C GLU A 352 5.53 -28.86 -21.49
N LEU A 353 5.99 -28.33 -20.35
CA LEU A 353 5.09 -27.99 -19.24
C LEU A 353 4.12 -26.85 -19.61
N LYS A 354 4.57 -25.84 -20.35
CA LYS A 354 3.69 -24.75 -20.83
C LYS A 354 2.53 -25.29 -21.66
N PHE A 355 2.79 -26.17 -22.62
CA PHE A 355 1.75 -26.75 -23.45
C PHE A 355 0.80 -27.63 -22.62
N TYR A 356 1.32 -28.47 -21.72
CA TYR A 356 0.51 -29.27 -20.81
C TYR A 356 -0.45 -28.43 -19.94
N LEU A 357 0.00 -27.29 -19.41
CA LEU A 357 -0.79 -26.42 -18.53
C LEU A 357 -1.76 -25.47 -19.24
N GLU A 358 -1.60 -25.25 -20.54
CA GLU A 358 -2.49 -24.41 -21.36
C GLU A 358 -3.42 -25.22 -22.26
N ASP A 359 -3.26 -26.55 -22.28
CA ASP A 359 -4.16 -27.48 -22.93
C ASP A 359 -5.50 -27.59 -22.17
N PRO A 360 -6.66 -27.29 -22.82
CA PRO A 360 -7.97 -27.42 -22.20
C PRO A 360 -8.28 -28.82 -21.64
N GLU A 361 -7.75 -29.89 -22.23
CA GLU A 361 -8.03 -31.27 -21.78
C GLU A 361 -7.42 -31.57 -20.40
N ASN A 362 -6.33 -30.89 -20.03
CA ASN A 362 -5.68 -31.05 -18.74
C ASN A 362 -6.27 -30.13 -17.65
N LEU A 363 -6.99 -29.07 -18.04
CA LEU A 363 -7.48 -28.04 -17.11
C LEU A 363 -8.43 -28.59 -16.05
N ASP A 364 -9.31 -29.54 -16.40
CA ASP A 364 -10.23 -30.17 -15.44
C ASP A 364 -9.50 -31.00 -14.38
N THR A 365 -8.47 -31.75 -14.76
CA THR A 365 -7.62 -32.51 -13.82
C THR A 365 -6.90 -31.55 -12.86
N LEU A 366 -6.30 -30.49 -13.39
CA LEU A 366 -5.63 -29.45 -12.61
C LEU A 366 -6.60 -28.72 -11.67
N ALA A 367 -7.84 -28.45 -12.14
CA ALA A 367 -8.90 -27.88 -11.32
C ALA A 367 -9.32 -28.83 -10.19
N VAL A 368 -9.47 -30.12 -10.43
CA VAL A 368 -9.74 -31.12 -9.37
C VAL A 368 -8.65 -31.12 -8.29
N VAL A 369 -7.38 -30.99 -8.68
CA VAL A 369 -6.25 -30.88 -7.72
C VAL A 369 -6.29 -29.57 -6.92
N PHE A 370 -6.50 -28.43 -7.58
CA PHE A 370 -6.62 -27.11 -6.94
C PHE A 370 -7.81 -27.04 -5.98
N ASN A 371 -8.98 -27.49 -6.43
CA ASN A 371 -10.27 -27.30 -5.74
C ASN A 371 -10.34 -28.09 -4.41
N ARG A 372 -9.53 -29.15 -4.25
CA ARG A 372 -9.35 -29.88 -2.98
C ARG A 372 -8.77 -28.99 -1.86
N SER A 373 -8.09 -27.89 -2.20
CA SER A 373 -7.48 -26.99 -1.20
C SER A 373 -8.48 -26.17 -0.39
N SER A 374 -9.66 -25.87 -0.95
CA SER A 374 -10.64 -24.92 -0.41
C SER A 374 -12.06 -25.11 -0.96
N ARG A 375 -13.06 -25.02 -0.07
CA ARG A 375 -14.49 -25.05 -0.46
C ARG A 375 -14.90 -23.91 -1.39
N PHE A 376 -14.20 -22.77 -1.36
CA PHE A 376 -14.49 -21.59 -2.19
C PHE A 376 -13.53 -21.40 -3.37
N GLY A 377 -12.32 -21.95 -3.29
CA GLY A 377 -11.29 -21.74 -4.31
C GLY A 377 -11.62 -22.52 -5.58
N ARG A 378 -11.77 -21.84 -6.72
CA ARG A 378 -11.92 -22.51 -8.03
C ARG A 378 -10.88 -22.01 -9.02
N LEU A 379 -10.11 -22.92 -9.60
CA LEU A 379 -9.26 -22.62 -10.76
C LEU A 379 -10.16 -22.17 -11.93
N GLN A 380 -9.75 -21.11 -12.63
CA GLN A 380 -10.43 -20.59 -13.82
C GLN A 380 -9.56 -20.71 -15.07
N SER A 381 -8.26 -20.41 -14.95
CA SER A 381 -7.29 -20.56 -16.04
C SER A 381 -5.84 -20.54 -15.53
N ILE A 382 -4.92 -20.95 -16.41
CA ILE A 382 -3.47 -20.82 -16.23
C ILE A 382 -2.91 -20.11 -17.47
N LYS A 383 -2.06 -19.10 -17.29
CA LYS A 383 -1.37 -18.41 -18.39
C LYS A 383 0.14 -18.42 -18.15
N CYS A 384 0.89 -19.05 -19.04
CA CYS A 384 2.31 -19.35 -18.85
C CYS A 384 3.20 -18.44 -19.70
N ALA A 385 4.15 -17.74 -19.07
CA ALA A 385 5.20 -16.99 -19.75
C ALA A 385 6.56 -17.70 -19.58
N ILE A 386 7.37 -17.77 -20.64
CA ILE A 386 8.65 -18.50 -20.66
C ILE A 386 9.82 -17.52 -20.82
N ALA A 387 10.90 -17.72 -20.05
CA ALA A 387 12.14 -16.96 -20.15
C ALA A 387 13.34 -17.92 -20.14
N GLY A 388 13.77 -18.31 -21.34
CA GLY A 388 14.78 -19.35 -21.54
C GLY A 388 14.30 -20.69 -20.98
N LYS A 389 14.96 -21.17 -19.91
CA LYS A 389 14.62 -22.43 -19.21
C LYS A 389 13.78 -22.24 -17.93
N ASN A 390 13.32 -21.02 -17.65
CA ASN A 390 12.40 -20.72 -16.54
C ASN A 390 10.98 -20.46 -17.10
N LEU A 391 9.96 -20.84 -16.34
CA LEU A 391 8.55 -20.73 -16.70
C LEU A 391 7.75 -20.11 -15.55
N TYR A 392 6.87 -19.16 -15.86
CA TYR A 392 6.07 -18.37 -14.92
C TYR A 392 4.59 -18.67 -15.13
N LEU A 393 3.94 -19.25 -14.12
CA LEU A 393 2.62 -19.90 -14.26
C LEU A 393 1.51 -19.03 -13.66
N ARG A 394 0.92 -18.07 -14.37
CA ARG A 394 -0.14 -17.20 -13.82
C ARG A 394 -1.47 -17.98 -13.72
N PHE A 395 -1.68 -18.65 -12.58
CA PHE A 395 -2.98 -19.20 -12.18
C PHE A 395 -3.95 -18.05 -11.88
N THR A 396 -5.17 -18.17 -12.36
CA THR A 396 -6.29 -17.25 -12.08
C THR A 396 -7.43 -18.06 -11.47
N CYS A 397 -7.92 -17.65 -10.29
CA CYS A 397 -8.86 -18.44 -9.50
C CYS A 397 -9.90 -17.55 -8.80
N SER A 398 -11.15 -18.02 -8.68
CA SER A 398 -12.14 -17.39 -7.82
C SER A 398 -11.92 -17.78 -6.35
N THR A 399 -12.28 -16.88 -5.43
CA THR A 399 -11.95 -16.97 -3.99
C THR A 399 -13.16 -16.77 -3.07
N GLY A 400 -14.35 -16.58 -3.65
CA GLY A 400 -15.55 -16.18 -2.92
C GLY A 400 -15.43 -14.77 -2.34
N ASP A 401 -15.86 -14.59 -1.09
CA ASP A 401 -15.86 -13.28 -0.42
C ASP A 401 -14.50 -12.90 0.18
N ALA A 402 -13.51 -13.79 0.18
CA ALA A 402 -12.15 -13.45 0.58
C ALA A 402 -11.36 -12.85 -0.61
N MET A 403 -10.46 -11.89 -0.33
CA MET A 403 -9.45 -11.44 -1.31
C MET A 403 -8.56 -12.63 -1.71
N GLY A 404 -8.29 -13.53 -0.76
CA GLY A 404 -8.04 -14.96 -1.05
C GLY A 404 -6.61 -15.35 -1.39
N MET A 405 -5.64 -14.45 -1.30
CA MET A 405 -4.22 -14.70 -1.62
C MET A 405 -3.62 -15.97 -0.97
N ASN A 406 -3.95 -16.27 0.29
CA ASN A 406 -3.50 -17.50 0.97
C ASN A 406 -4.20 -18.76 0.42
N MET A 407 -5.47 -18.63 0.05
CA MET A 407 -6.27 -19.71 -0.56
C MET A 407 -5.71 -20.09 -1.94
N VAL A 408 -5.38 -19.10 -2.77
CA VAL A 408 -4.78 -19.34 -4.09
C VAL A 408 -3.37 -19.91 -3.96
N SER A 409 -2.53 -19.40 -3.04
CA SER A 409 -1.20 -20.00 -2.78
C SER A 409 -1.28 -21.48 -2.43
N LYS A 410 -2.19 -21.87 -1.53
CA LYS A 410 -2.38 -23.29 -1.15
C LYS A 410 -2.85 -24.14 -2.33
N GLY A 411 -3.84 -23.67 -3.09
CA GLY A 411 -4.34 -24.39 -4.27
C GLY A 411 -3.30 -24.55 -5.38
N VAL A 412 -2.42 -23.57 -5.56
CA VAL A 412 -1.29 -23.67 -6.50
C VAL A 412 -0.22 -24.62 -5.99
N GLN A 413 0.09 -24.65 -4.68
CA GLN A 413 1.04 -25.61 -4.13
C GLN A 413 0.58 -27.06 -4.41
N ASN A 414 -0.70 -27.37 -4.18
CA ASN A 414 -1.27 -28.68 -4.54
C ASN A 414 -1.03 -29.07 -6.01
N ILE A 415 -1.10 -28.11 -6.95
CA ILE A 415 -0.81 -28.36 -8.37
C ILE A 415 0.70 -28.61 -8.58
N LEU A 416 1.58 -27.81 -7.97
CA LEU A 416 3.02 -27.99 -8.10
C LEU A 416 3.47 -29.35 -7.56
N ASP A 417 2.90 -29.79 -6.43
CA ASP A 417 3.16 -31.09 -5.82
C ASP A 417 2.68 -32.25 -6.72
N PHE A 418 1.49 -32.10 -7.32
CA PHE A 418 0.96 -33.06 -8.31
C PHE A 418 1.85 -33.16 -9.56
N LEU A 419 2.27 -32.02 -10.11
CA LEU A 419 3.09 -31.94 -11.33
C LEU A 419 4.47 -32.60 -11.18
N GLN A 420 5.03 -32.71 -9.96
CA GLN A 420 6.30 -33.43 -9.76
C GLN A 420 6.22 -34.93 -10.12
N THR A 421 5.02 -35.49 -10.29
CA THR A 421 4.83 -36.88 -10.76
C THR A 421 5.30 -37.06 -12.20
N ASP A 422 4.86 -36.18 -13.11
CA ASP A 422 5.14 -36.24 -14.56
C ASP A 422 6.29 -35.30 -14.98
N PHE A 423 6.62 -34.34 -14.13
CA PHE A 423 7.73 -33.40 -14.27
C PHE A 423 8.66 -33.46 -13.04
N PRO A 424 9.26 -34.62 -12.72
CA PRO A 424 10.20 -34.77 -11.59
C PRO A 424 11.51 -33.98 -11.76
N ASP A 425 11.75 -33.43 -12.96
CA ASP A 425 12.85 -32.54 -13.30
C ASP A 425 12.50 -31.04 -13.17
N MET A 426 11.34 -30.71 -12.57
CA MET A 426 10.88 -29.35 -12.31
C MET A 426 11.47 -28.76 -11.02
N ASP A 427 12.38 -27.81 -11.16
CA ASP A 427 12.98 -27.02 -10.06
C ASP A 427 12.04 -25.85 -9.68
N VAL A 428 11.34 -25.95 -8.54
CA VAL A 428 10.36 -24.94 -8.09
C VAL A 428 11.08 -23.80 -7.36
N ILE A 429 11.46 -22.77 -8.13
CA ILE A 429 12.22 -21.60 -7.66
C ILE A 429 11.45 -20.76 -6.63
N GLY A 430 10.11 -20.75 -6.71
CA GLY A 430 9.28 -20.20 -5.65
C GLY A 430 7.82 -19.97 -6.05
N ILE A 431 6.94 -19.97 -5.04
CA ILE A 431 5.48 -19.84 -5.21
C ILE A 431 5.02 -18.51 -5.84
N SER A 432 5.89 -17.49 -5.87
CA SER A 432 5.57 -16.14 -6.36
C SER A 432 6.73 -15.50 -7.14
N GLY A 433 6.87 -15.88 -8.41
CA GLY A 433 7.81 -15.31 -9.39
C GLY A 433 7.43 -13.94 -9.94
N ASN A 434 6.76 -13.10 -9.14
CA ASN A 434 6.29 -11.75 -9.47
C ASN A 434 5.38 -11.55 -10.69
N PHE A 435 5.08 -12.59 -11.49
CA PHE A 435 4.16 -12.53 -12.64
C PHE A 435 2.65 -12.54 -12.25
N CYS A 436 2.34 -12.47 -10.95
CA CYS A 436 0.96 -12.45 -10.43
C CYS A 436 0.19 -11.16 -10.73
N SER A 437 0.77 -9.97 -10.88
CA SER A 437 1.76 -9.40 -9.96
C SER A 437 1.06 -8.99 -8.65
N ASP A 438 1.79 -8.71 -7.58
CA ASP A 438 1.19 -8.32 -6.30
C ASP A 438 2.03 -7.26 -5.58
N LYS A 439 1.42 -6.12 -5.26
CA LYS A 439 2.05 -4.93 -4.64
C LYS A 439 3.12 -4.29 -5.52
N LYS A 440 3.04 -4.49 -6.85
CA LYS A 440 3.95 -3.94 -7.88
C LYS A 440 3.19 -3.56 -9.14
N ALA A 441 3.33 -2.30 -9.58
CA ALA A 441 2.74 -1.82 -10.83
C ALA A 441 3.24 -2.67 -12.01
N ALA A 442 2.32 -3.31 -12.74
CA ALA A 442 2.65 -4.33 -13.74
C ALA A 442 1.63 -4.38 -14.88
N ALA A 443 2.12 -4.35 -16.12
CA ALA A 443 1.29 -4.34 -17.33
C ALA A 443 0.39 -5.58 -17.45
N VAL A 444 0.82 -6.73 -16.92
CA VAL A 444 0.01 -7.95 -16.90
C VAL A 444 -1.24 -7.81 -16.01
N ASN A 445 -1.22 -6.98 -14.96
CA ASN A 445 -2.42 -6.69 -14.16
C ASN A 445 -3.32 -5.65 -14.84
N TRP A 446 -2.75 -4.72 -15.61
CA TRP A 446 -3.51 -3.79 -16.45
C TRP A 446 -4.25 -4.49 -17.60
N ILE A 447 -3.58 -5.44 -18.28
CA ILE A 447 -4.07 -6.10 -19.49
C ILE A 447 -4.94 -7.33 -19.18
N GLU A 448 -4.51 -8.20 -18.26
CA GLU A 448 -5.24 -9.45 -17.95
C GLU A 448 -6.25 -9.27 -16.80
N GLY A 449 -6.18 -8.17 -16.07
CA GLY A 449 -6.88 -7.97 -14.80
C GLY A 449 -6.33 -8.81 -13.64
N ARG A 450 -6.76 -8.46 -12.42
CA ARG A 450 -6.45 -9.18 -11.17
C ARG A 450 -7.49 -8.91 -10.09
N GLY A 451 -7.97 -9.93 -9.38
CA GLY A 451 -9.08 -9.73 -8.46
C GLY A 451 -10.34 -9.37 -9.25
N LYS A 452 -10.87 -8.16 -9.07
CA LYS A 452 -12.11 -7.69 -9.71
C LYS A 452 -11.83 -6.62 -10.77
N SER A 453 -12.27 -6.86 -12.00
CA SER A 453 -12.28 -5.87 -13.08
C SER A 453 -13.66 -5.24 -13.15
N VAL A 454 -13.75 -3.92 -13.00
CA VAL A 454 -15.02 -3.19 -12.91
C VAL A 454 -14.99 -1.96 -13.82
N VAL A 455 -16.12 -1.67 -14.46
CA VAL A 455 -16.41 -0.36 -15.08
C VAL A 455 -17.52 0.33 -14.30
N CYS A 456 -17.46 1.65 -14.18
CA CYS A 456 -18.53 2.48 -13.62
C CYS A 456 -18.69 3.75 -14.47
N GLU A 457 -19.93 4.13 -14.77
CA GLU A 457 -20.28 5.28 -15.60
C GLU A 457 -21.45 6.09 -15.04
N ALA A 458 -21.53 7.35 -15.43
CA ALA A 458 -22.68 8.21 -15.19
C ALA A 458 -22.81 9.25 -16.33
N ILE A 459 -24.03 9.72 -16.57
CA ILE A 459 -24.27 10.96 -17.31
C ILE A 459 -24.55 12.05 -16.27
N ILE A 460 -23.82 13.16 -16.33
CA ILE A 460 -23.96 14.31 -15.44
C ILE A 460 -24.58 15.45 -16.23
N GLU A 461 -25.76 15.90 -15.81
CA GLU A 461 -26.47 16.99 -16.48
C GLU A 461 -25.59 18.25 -16.52
N GLY A 462 -25.52 18.96 -17.65
CA GLY A 462 -24.71 20.18 -17.77
C GLY A 462 -25.09 21.26 -16.78
N ASP A 463 -26.33 21.25 -16.31
CA ASP A 463 -26.80 22.16 -15.27
C ASP A 463 -26.27 21.77 -13.88
N VAL A 464 -26.09 20.48 -13.58
CA VAL A 464 -25.35 19.98 -12.42
C VAL A 464 -23.86 20.27 -12.54
N VAL A 465 -23.27 20.13 -13.74
CA VAL A 465 -21.86 20.51 -14.01
C VAL A 465 -21.63 22.00 -13.67
N ARG A 466 -22.49 22.90 -14.16
CA ARG A 466 -22.43 24.34 -13.83
C ARG A 466 -22.72 24.62 -12.36
N LYS A 467 -23.82 24.07 -11.79
CA LYS A 467 -24.33 24.45 -10.47
C LYS A 467 -23.58 23.79 -9.31
N VAL A 468 -23.15 22.53 -9.43
CA VAL A 468 -22.46 21.76 -8.37
C VAL A 468 -20.96 21.69 -8.61
N LEU A 469 -20.54 21.34 -9.83
CA LEU A 469 -19.14 21.14 -10.18
C LEU A 469 -18.40 22.45 -10.54
N LYS A 470 -19.13 23.53 -10.81
CA LYS A 470 -18.61 24.91 -11.02
C LYS A 470 -17.63 25.02 -12.19
N THR A 471 -17.87 24.25 -13.24
CA THR A 471 -17.10 24.21 -14.49
C THR A 471 -18.06 23.99 -15.67
N SER A 472 -17.56 23.63 -16.86
CA SER A 472 -18.35 23.26 -18.03
C SER A 472 -17.99 21.86 -18.54
N VAL A 473 -18.76 21.33 -19.49
CA VAL A 473 -18.53 19.98 -20.06
C VAL A 473 -17.25 19.98 -20.92
N GLU A 474 -17.09 21.01 -21.72
CA GLU A 474 -15.98 21.22 -22.65
C GLU A 474 -14.63 21.25 -21.91
N SER A 475 -14.54 22.04 -20.82
CA SER A 475 -13.31 22.12 -20.00
C SER A 475 -13.00 20.81 -19.26
N LEU A 476 -14.00 19.97 -18.97
CA LEU A 476 -13.78 18.65 -18.36
C LEU A 476 -13.25 17.64 -19.39
N VAL A 477 -13.85 17.60 -20.58
CA VAL A 477 -13.39 16.74 -21.68
C VAL A 477 -11.98 17.12 -22.13
N GLU A 478 -11.71 18.41 -22.34
CA GLU A 478 -10.37 18.90 -22.70
C GLU A 478 -9.33 18.55 -21.61
N LEU A 479 -9.64 18.81 -20.34
CA LEU A 479 -8.73 18.48 -19.24
C LEU A 479 -8.52 16.96 -19.10
N ASN A 480 -9.51 16.13 -19.39
CA ASN A 480 -9.34 14.67 -19.37
C ASN A 480 -8.39 14.22 -20.48
N MET A 481 -8.59 14.70 -21.71
CA MET A 481 -7.70 14.43 -22.85
C MET A 481 -6.27 14.89 -22.57
N LEU A 482 -6.08 16.09 -22.04
CA LEU A 482 -4.74 16.66 -21.80
C LEU A 482 -4.05 16.11 -20.54
N LYS A 483 -4.78 15.88 -19.44
CA LYS A 483 -4.19 15.44 -18.15
C LYS A 483 -4.23 13.94 -17.93
N ASN A 484 -5.40 13.30 -18.09
CA ASN A 484 -5.58 11.87 -17.77
C ASN A 484 -5.06 10.96 -18.88
N LEU A 485 -5.12 11.39 -20.14
CA LEU A 485 -4.61 10.62 -21.27
C LEU A 485 -3.23 11.10 -21.72
N THR A 486 -3.12 12.32 -22.26
CA THR A 486 -1.87 12.85 -22.82
C THR A 486 -0.78 13.01 -21.76
N GLY A 487 -1.09 13.64 -20.62
CA GLY A 487 -0.14 13.81 -19.52
C GLY A 487 0.39 12.48 -18.98
N SER A 488 -0.49 11.51 -18.73
CA SER A 488 -0.11 10.16 -18.30
C SER A 488 0.70 9.41 -19.35
N ALA A 489 0.39 9.55 -20.65
CA ALA A 489 1.18 8.97 -21.73
C ALA A 489 2.59 9.59 -21.82
N MET A 490 2.72 10.92 -21.71
CA MET A 490 4.00 11.64 -21.68
C MET A 490 4.84 11.28 -20.45
N ALA A 491 4.20 10.91 -19.33
CA ALA A 491 4.86 10.42 -18.12
C ALA A 491 5.22 8.92 -18.17
N GLY A 492 4.83 8.18 -19.21
CA GLY A 492 5.00 6.72 -19.28
C GLY A 492 4.18 5.95 -18.22
N ALA A 493 3.07 6.52 -17.75
CA ALA A 493 2.31 6.00 -16.62
C ALA A 493 1.66 4.63 -16.93
N LEU A 494 1.86 3.67 -16.03
CA LEU A 494 1.34 2.32 -16.16
C LEU A 494 0.01 2.19 -15.42
N GLY A 495 -1.10 2.15 -16.17
CA GLY A 495 -2.46 2.08 -15.62
C GLY A 495 -2.93 3.36 -14.88
N GLY A 496 -2.10 4.41 -14.84
CA GLY A 496 -2.36 5.68 -14.18
C GLY A 496 -3.05 6.72 -15.07
N PHE A 497 -4.12 6.35 -15.77
CA PHE A 497 -4.85 7.23 -16.71
C PHE A 497 -6.01 7.96 -16.02
N ASN A 498 -5.76 8.49 -14.82
CA ASN A 498 -6.75 9.07 -13.90
C ASN A 498 -6.15 10.27 -13.12
N ALA A 499 -6.96 10.89 -12.25
CA ALA A 499 -6.55 12.05 -11.45
C ALA A 499 -6.07 11.69 -10.04
N HIS A 500 -6.82 10.86 -9.30
CA HIS A 500 -6.49 10.45 -7.92
C HIS A 500 -7.20 9.17 -7.44
N ALA A 501 -7.45 8.18 -8.32
CA ALA A 501 -8.11 6.93 -7.94
C ALA A 501 -7.47 6.26 -6.69
N SER A 502 -6.15 6.35 -6.58
CA SER A 502 -5.34 5.94 -5.42
C SER A 502 -5.81 6.52 -4.08
N ASN A 503 -6.19 7.79 -4.01
CA ASN A 503 -6.60 8.42 -2.74
C ASN A 503 -7.94 7.85 -2.26
N ILE A 504 -8.87 7.62 -3.20
CA ILE A 504 -10.18 7.03 -2.91
C ILE A 504 -10.04 5.55 -2.50
N VAL A 505 -9.29 4.77 -3.28
CA VAL A 505 -9.01 3.35 -3.02
C VAL A 505 -8.35 3.20 -1.64
N THR A 506 -7.26 3.91 -1.38
CA THR A 506 -6.55 3.87 -0.08
C THR A 506 -7.48 4.22 1.09
N ALA A 507 -8.28 5.29 0.98
CA ALA A 507 -9.15 5.71 2.07
C ALA A 507 -10.26 4.69 2.39
N ILE A 508 -10.84 4.05 1.37
CA ILE A 508 -11.82 2.97 1.58
C ILE A 508 -11.12 1.71 2.10
N TYR A 509 -9.91 1.40 1.63
CA TYR A 509 -9.16 0.20 2.01
C TYR A 509 -8.80 0.20 3.50
N ILE A 510 -8.27 1.32 4.01
CA ILE A 510 -7.98 1.49 5.44
C ILE A 510 -9.26 1.45 6.28
N ALA A 511 -10.35 2.08 5.80
CA ALA A 511 -11.64 2.07 6.48
C ALA A 511 -12.27 0.67 6.57
N THR A 512 -12.11 -0.17 5.54
CA THR A 512 -12.80 -1.46 5.40
C THR A 512 -11.91 -2.69 5.62
N GLY A 513 -10.67 -2.50 6.08
CA GLY A 513 -9.77 -3.59 6.49
C GLY A 513 -9.19 -4.40 5.33
N GLN A 514 -9.03 -3.76 4.17
CA GLN A 514 -8.31 -4.30 3.03
C GLN A 514 -6.79 -4.14 3.23
N ASP A 515 -5.99 -4.67 2.31
CA ASP A 515 -4.52 -4.53 2.33
C ASP A 515 -4.10 -3.22 1.63
N PRO A 516 -3.65 -2.17 2.33
CA PRO A 516 -3.42 -0.87 1.70
C PRO A 516 -2.25 -0.87 0.71
N ALA A 517 -1.35 -1.86 0.79
CA ALA A 517 -0.25 -1.98 -0.17
C ALA A 517 -0.71 -2.54 -1.54
N GLN A 518 -1.90 -3.13 -1.63
CA GLN A 518 -2.51 -3.51 -2.90
C GLN A 518 -3.12 -2.32 -3.67
N ASN A 519 -3.19 -1.12 -3.06
CA ASN A 519 -3.51 0.11 -3.76
C ASN A 519 -2.63 0.34 -5.02
N VAL A 520 -1.40 -0.20 -5.04
CA VAL A 520 -0.48 -0.10 -6.19
C VAL A 520 -1.10 -0.63 -7.50
N GLU A 521 -1.84 -1.74 -7.46
CA GLU A 521 -2.55 -2.28 -8.64
C GLU A 521 -4.07 -2.04 -8.58
N SER A 522 -4.65 -1.94 -7.40
CA SER A 522 -6.07 -1.61 -7.21
C SER A 522 -6.44 -0.17 -7.58
N SER A 523 -5.46 0.74 -7.70
CA SER A 523 -5.65 2.10 -8.22
C SER A 523 -5.39 2.25 -9.72
N HIS A 524 -5.04 1.17 -10.43
CA HIS A 524 -5.05 1.16 -11.89
C HIS A 524 -6.45 1.56 -12.38
N CYS A 525 -6.53 2.68 -13.09
CA CYS A 525 -7.79 3.27 -13.54
C CYS A 525 -7.56 4.12 -14.79
N ILE A 526 -8.40 3.93 -15.81
CA ILE A 526 -8.58 4.90 -16.89
C ILE A 526 -9.90 5.63 -16.71
N THR A 527 -9.84 6.96 -16.73
CA THR A 527 -10.99 7.86 -16.66
C THR A 527 -11.26 8.42 -18.05
N MET A 528 -12.48 8.22 -18.55
CA MET A 528 -12.96 8.78 -19.81
C MET A 528 -14.04 9.83 -19.54
N MET A 529 -14.05 10.87 -20.38
CA MET A 529 -15.01 11.97 -20.30
C MET A 529 -15.39 12.36 -21.72
N GLU A 530 -16.68 12.35 -22.04
CA GLU A 530 -17.21 12.62 -23.38
C GLU A 530 -18.43 13.56 -23.30
N ALA A 531 -18.58 14.44 -24.27
CA ALA A 531 -19.68 15.39 -24.34
C ALA A 531 -20.86 14.76 -25.09
N VAL A 532 -22.01 14.61 -24.40
CA VAL A 532 -23.20 13.91 -24.92
C VAL A 532 -24.42 14.85 -24.99
N ASN A 533 -25.52 14.39 -25.60
CA ASN A 533 -26.76 15.16 -25.78
C ASN A 533 -26.53 16.53 -26.47
N ASP A 534 -25.87 16.52 -27.63
CA ASP A 534 -25.39 17.72 -28.36
C ASP A 534 -24.35 18.54 -27.57
N GLY A 535 -23.57 17.89 -26.71
CA GLY A 535 -22.57 18.50 -25.84
C GLY A 535 -23.13 19.20 -24.60
N LYS A 536 -24.44 19.08 -24.34
CA LYS A 536 -25.09 19.68 -23.16
C LYS A 536 -24.67 19.02 -21.86
N ASP A 537 -24.43 17.71 -21.88
CA ASP A 537 -24.21 16.88 -20.71
C ASP A 537 -22.88 16.12 -20.81
N LEU A 538 -22.36 15.67 -19.67
CA LEU A 538 -21.09 14.95 -19.57
C LEU A 538 -21.35 13.46 -19.35
N HIS A 539 -20.93 12.59 -20.27
CA HIS A 539 -20.65 11.20 -19.92
C HIS A 539 -19.29 11.13 -19.25
N ILE A 540 -19.23 10.41 -18.13
CA ILE A 540 -17.99 10.10 -17.43
C ILE A 540 -17.98 8.60 -17.12
N SER A 541 -16.85 7.94 -17.37
CA SER A 541 -16.64 6.57 -16.91
C SER A 541 -15.24 6.35 -16.33
N VAL A 542 -15.12 5.36 -15.46
CA VAL A 542 -13.86 4.83 -14.94
C VAL A 542 -13.82 3.32 -15.15
N THR A 543 -12.69 2.82 -15.65
CA THR A 543 -12.45 1.37 -15.79
C THR A 543 -11.24 0.97 -14.97
N MET A 544 -11.44 0.02 -14.05
CA MET A 544 -10.46 -0.42 -13.05
C MET A 544 -10.26 -1.94 -13.18
N PRO A 545 -9.21 -2.43 -13.85
CA PRO A 545 -9.08 -3.85 -14.21
C PRO A 545 -8.59 -4.76 -13.06
N SER A 546 -8.02 -4.19 -11.99
CA SER A 546 -7.26 -4.95 -10.99
C SER A 546 -7.61 -4.65 -9.52
N ILE A 547 -8.88 -4.59 -9.14
CA ILE A 547 -9.31 -4.29 -7.76
C ILE A 547 -9.20 -5.54 -6.85
N GLU A 548 -8.33 -5.49 -5.84
CA GLU A 548 -8.01 -6.59 -4.94
C GLU A 548 -8.73 -6.48 -3.57
N VAL A 549 -10.06 -6.60 -3.56
CA VAL A 549 -10.88 -6.56 -2.33
C VAL A 549 -11.44 -7.91 -1.85
N GLY A 550 -11.71 -7.97 -0.55
CA GLY A 550 -12.46 -9.03 0.13
C GLY A 550 -13.22 -8.51 1.36
N THR A 551 -14.24 -9.24 1.78
CA THR A 551 -15.06 -8.92 2.98
C THR A 551 -14.86 -9.95 4.10
N VAL A 552 -13.94 -10.91 3.89
CA VAL A 552 -13.58 -12.00 4.82
C VAL A 552 -12.06 -12.17 4.86
N GLY A 553 -11.51 -12.19 6.09
CA GLY A 553 -10.11 -12.50 6.38
C GLY A 553 -9.20 -11.27 6.47
N GLY A 554 -8.12 -11.37 7.23
CA GLY A 554 -7.25 -10.24 7.53
C GLY A 554 -8.00 -9.14 8.30
N GLY A 555 -7.72 -7.88 7.96
CA GLY A 555 -8.25 -6.70 8.65
C GLY A 555 -9.78 -6.54 8.63
N THR A 556 -10.52 -7.24 7.76
CA THR A 556 -12.00 -7.13 7.68
C THR A 556 -12.72 -7.62 8.95
N GLN A 557 -12.00 -8.34 9.81
CA GLN A 557 -12.49 -8.93 11.06
C GLN A 557 -12.43 -7.94 12.23
N LEU A 558 -11.50 -6.96 12.18
CA LEU A 558 -11.30 -5.98 13.25
C LEU A 558 -12.54 -5.09 13.41
N ALA A 559 -12.90 -4.76 14.65
CA ALA A 559 -14.22 -4.21 14.98
C ALA A 559 -14.62 -2.98 14.14
N SER A 560 -13.73 -1.98 14.03
CA SER A 560 -13.96 -0.72 13.29
C SER A 560 -14.11 -0.95 11.79
N GLN A 561 -13.24 -1.78 11.21
CA GLN A 561 -13.24 -2.15 9.80
C GLN A 561 -14.49 -2.96 9.44
N SER A 562 -14.86 -3.88 10.33
CA SER A 562 -16.07 -4.68 10.22
C SER A 562 -17.34 -3.83 10.32
N ALA A 563 -17.34 -2.76 11.13
CA ALA A 563 -18.43 -1.79 11.19
C ALA A 563 -18.56 -0.98 9.89
N CYS A 564 -17.44 -0.57 9.27
CA CYS A 564 -17.44 0.11 7.97
C CYS A 564 -17.95 -0.79 6.83
N LEU A 565 -17.57 -2.08 6.82
CA LEU A 565 -18.15 -3.07 5.90
C LEU A 565 -19.65 -3.31 6.15
N ASN A 566 -20.11 -3.18 7.39
CA ASN A 566 -21.52 -3.31 7.76
C ASN A 566 -22.34 -2.10 7.29
N LEU A 567 -21.79 -0.88 7.38
CA LEU A 567 -22.40 0.34 6.83
C LEU A 567 -22.63 0.24 5.31
N LEU A 568 -21.72 -0.42 4.60
CA LEU A 568 -21.84 -0.70 3.16
C LEU A 568 -22.73 -1.91 2.83
N GLY A 569 -23.26 -2.63 3.84
CA GLY A 569 -24.09 -3.82 3.65
C GLY A 569 -23.37 -5.07 3.15
N VAL A 570 -22.03 -5.10 3.19
CA VAL A 570 -21.18 -6.16 2.60
C VAL A 570 -20.32 -6.91 3.61
N LYS A 571 -20.56 -6.76 4.93
CA LYS A 571 -19.79 -7.45 5.98
C LYS A 571 -19.85 -8.98 5.84
N GLY A 572 -18.66 -9.61 5.86
CA GLY A 572 -18.52 -11.06 5.89
C GLY A 572 -18.83 -11.75 4.56
N ALA A 573 -18.98 -13.07 4.60
CA ALA A 573 -19.35 -13.87 3.44
C ALA A 573 -20.82 -13.68 3.09
N SER A 574 -21.14 -13.67 1.79
CA SER A 574 -22.53 -13.75 1.34
C SER A 574 -23.12 -15.11 1.71
N LYS A 575 -24.38 -15.12 2.15
CA LYS A 575 -25.12 -16.36 2.44
C LYS A 575 -25.70 -17.00 1.18
N ASP A 576 -26.00 -16.18 0.16
CA ASP A 576 -26.79 -16.57 -0.99
C ASP A 576 -25.90 -16.96 -2.18
N VAL A 577 -24.88 -16.15 -2.48
CA VAL A 577 -23.96 -16.37 -3.61
C VAL A 577 -22.53 -16.00 -3.23
N ALA A 578 -21.64 -16.99 -3.09
CA ALA A 578 -20.25 -16.78 -2.68
C ALA A 578 -19.53 -15.74 -3.55
N GLY A 579 -18.93 -14.74 -2.90
CA GLY A 579 -18.27 -13.60 -3.54
C GLY A 579 -19.18 -12.41 -3.87
N ALA A 580 -20.50 -12.48 -3.61
CA ALA A 580 -21.39 -11.35 -3.90
C ALA A 580 -21.04 -10.11 -3.07
N ASN A 581 -20.58 -10.27 -1.82
CA ASN A 581 -20.20 -9.16 -0.97
C ASN A 581 -18.85 -8.55 -1.42
N SER A 582 -17.87 -9.39 -1.77
CA SER A 582 -16.59 -8.90 -2.29
C SER A 582 -16.71 -8.24 -3.68
N ARG A 583 -17.59 -8.76 -4.55
CA ARG A 583 -17.94 -8.11 -5.83
C ARG A 583 -18.62 -6.76 -5.60
N MET A 584 -19.64 -6.70 -4.74
CA MET A 584 -20.35 -5.47 -4.40
C MET A 584 -19.40 -4.40 -3.81
N LEU A 585 -18.43 -4.80 -2.98
CA LEU A 585 -17.42 -3.88 -2.45
C LEU A 585 -16.56 -3.25 -3.56
N ALA A 586 -16.14 -4.02 -4.57
CA ALA A 586 -15.42 -3.45 -5.72
C ALA A 586 -16.29 -2.52 -6.57
N THR A 587 -17.58 -2.84 -6.75
CA THR A 587 -18.56 -1.96 -7.39
C THR A 587 -18.64 -0.61 -6.65
N ILE A 588 -18.77 -0.63 -5.31
CA ILE A 588 -18.83 0.57 -4.46
C ILE A 588 -17.51 1.38 -4.53
N VAL A 589 -16.35 0.71 -4.46
CA VAL A 589 -15.03 1.36 -4.62
C VAL A 589 -14.94 2.07 -5.98
N THR A 590 -15.38 1.42 -7.05
CA THR A 590 -15.33 1.98 -8.41
C THR A 590 -16.28 3.19 -8.57
N GLY A 591 -17.49 3.11 -8.01
CA GLY A 591 -18.42 4.25 -7.98
C GLY A 591 -17.93 5.43 -7.12
N ALA A 592 -17.23 5.16 -6.03
CA ALA A 592 -16.57 6.19 -5.23
C ALA A 592 -15.38 6.82 -5.97
N VAL A 593 -14.62 6.03 -6.75
CA VAL A 593 -13.55 6.55 -7.63
C VAL A 593 -14.15 7.45 -8.71
N LEU A 594 -15.25 7.06 -9.37
CA LEU A 594 -15.98 7.91 -10.32
C LEU A 594 -16.38 9.26 -9.71
N ALA A 595 -16.93 9.25 -8.50
CA ALA A 595 -17.27 10.46 -7.75
C ALA A 595 -16.03 11.32 -7.44
N GLY A 596 -14.94 10.69 -6.99
CA GLY A 596 -13.67 11.35 -6.72
C GLY A 596 -13.09 12.03 -7.96
N GLU A 597 -12.98 11.31 -9.07
CA GLU A 597 -12.46 11.79 -10.35
C GLU A 597 -13.26 12.99 -10.86
N LEU A 598 -14.59 12.86 -10.91
CA LEU A 598 -15.51 13.93 -11.34
C LEU A 598 -15.28 15.23 -10.55
N SER A 599 -15.18 15.13 -9.22
CA SER A 599 -15.00 16.32 -8.36
C SER A 599 -13.60 16.94 -8.47
N LEU A 600 -12.53 16.13 -8.52
CA LEU A 600 -11.17 16.65 -8.63
C LEU A 600 -10.91 17.29 -10.00
N MET A 601 -11.30 16.62 -11.09
CA MET A 601 -11.18 17.17 -12.44
C MET A 601 -11.95 18.49 -12.58
N SER A 602 -13.13 18.59 -11.95
CA SER A 602 -13.89 19.85 -11.90
C SER A 602 -13.19 20.95 -11.09
N ALA A 603 -12.56 20.60 -9.96
CA ALA A 603 -11.80 21.55 -9.14
C ALA A 603 -10.50 22.02 -9.82
N LEU A 604 -9.91 21.19 -10.67
CA LEU A 604 -8.78 21.53 -11.54
C LEU A 604 -9.22 22.44 -12.69
N ALA A 605 -10.22 22.04 -13.47
CA ALA A 605 -10.76 22.81 -14.61
C ALA A 605 -11.25 24.21 -14.19
N ALA A 606 -11.81 24.34 -12.99
CA ALA A 606 -12.25 25.63 -12.45
C ALA A 606 -11.13 26.46 -11.74
N GLY A 607 -9.88 25.97 -11.70
CA GLY A 607 -8.77 26.64 -11.00
C GLY A 607 -8.95 26.76 -9.47
N GLN A 608 -9.75 25.87 -8.87
CA GLN A 608 -10.17 25.96 -7.46
C GLN A 608 -9.29 25.14 -6.50
N LEU A 609 -8.51 24.17 -6.99
CA LEU A 609 -7.78 23.19 -6.18
C LEU A 609 -6.96 23.82 -5.04
N VAL A 610 -6.09 24.79 -5.34
CA VAL A 610 -5.23 25.46 -4.34
C VAL A 610 -6.05 26.19 -3.26
N LYS A 611 -7.15 26.85 -3.65
CA LYS A 611 -8.04 27.57 -2.71
C LYS A 611 -8.74 26.60 -1.76
N SER A 612 -9.11 25.41 -2.25
CA SER A 612 -9.70 24.34 -1.43
C SER A 612 -8.69 23.78 -0.43
N HIS A 613 -7.52 23.30 -0.88
CA HIS A 613 -6.50 22.76 0.05
C HIS A 613 -6.06 23.80 1.09
N MET A 614 -5.87 25.07 0.70
CA MET A 614 -5.53 26.13 1.65
C MET A 614 -6.61 26.39 2.71
N LYS A 615 -7.90 26.11 2.41
CA LYS A 615 -9.00 26.28 3.36
C LYS A 615 -9.15 25.10 4.34
N TYR A 616 -8.88 23.86 3.91
CA TYR A 616 -9.15 22.66 4.70
C TYR A 616 -7.89 21.98 5.26
N ASN A 617 -6.74 22.09 4.57
CA ASN A 617 -5.49 21.43 4.98
C ASN A 617 -4.57 22.38 5.77
N ARG A 618 -4.94 23.68 5.88
CA ARG A 618 -4.31 24.66 6.79
C ARG A 618 -5.34 25.26 7.73
N SER A 619 -5.77 24.45 8.70
CA SER A 619 -6.35 24.97 9.95
C SER A 619 -5.38 25.97 10.56
N SER A 620 -5.80 27.23 10.77
CA SER A 620 -4.98 28.26 11.44
C SER A 620 -5.00 28.14 12.97
N LYS A 621 -5.32 26.97 13.50
CA LYS A 621 -5.22 26.64 14.93
C LYS A 621 -3.88 25.97 15.22
N ASP A 622 -3.15 26.55 16.16
CA ASP A 622 -2.14 25.89 17.01
C ASP A 622 -0.91 25.26 16.33
N MET A 623 -0.41 25.87 15.25
CA MET A 623 1.00 25.71 14.83
C MET A 623 2.00 26.14 15.93
N SER A 624 1.56 26.93 16.91
CA SER A 624 2.37 27.41 18.05
C SER A 624 2.64 26.35 19.12
N ASN A 625 1.88 25.25 19.15
CA ASN A 625 1.90 24.27 20.24
C ASN A 625 2.65 22.98 19.85
N LEU A 626 3.30 22.96 18.68
CA LEU A 626 4.03 21.84 18.10
C LEU A 626 5.57 22.01 18.15
N SER A 627 6.05 23.04 18.86
CA SER A 627 7.47 23.37 19.02
C SER A 627 7.83 23.55 20.50
N SER A 628 7.42 22.61 21.35
CA SER A 628 7.61 22.60 22.81
C SER A 628 7.88 21.19 23.29
#